data_AF-G8YMG8-F1
#
_entry.id   AF-G8YMG8-F1
#
_cell.length_a   1.000
_cell.length_b   1.000
_cell.length_c   1.000
_cell.angle_alpha   90.00
_cell.angle_beta   90.00
_cell.angle_gamma   90.00
#
_symmetry.space_group_name_H-M   'P 1'
#
loop_
_entity.id
_entity.type
_entity.pdbx_description
1 polymer ?
#
loop_
_entity_poly.entity_id
_entity_poly.type
_entity_poly.pdbx_seq_one_letter_code
_entity_poly.pdbx_strand_id
1 'polypeptide(L)'
;MGKLKRASRSRNARLNPLGYKRKESSEEALKSSSKDVSQFSPVLNNLKSPSVSEKLKAITTLSVYIHNEDIRKFLLKEKVISLAFEHCFCDDLSLVSETLDFLKCLLIEEGPGIGKYCWRLKIWSNIENYLSSLESFFERAVTGSENSGDAPVKENNITAFQGYAENMISFIIVLAVGSEEMFNNVTANIDNVLAFVSKLINWNIISQGYSNDLFNCFLEFLFEFSTESRDFIEKLSESPDVQINSILDFLQTDRQNSNILGKVYGDGIRFNYYEGIGQIEHKDEASLFILNSTIKHITSIDLNNLRSAQPETVKQSNGGDLSKSLKQLNNTRNESEALSVGIDVITSIFEYLSYDESGAEERIVLSPDLENHILNSVFPCLDELLDFASKSDESFFLASKIVNCFNNLSWLFLSCEHIPTMWFNSCLKLWDSVIFVSGKTEDIEIHRDCLNVLWALSKCLGGTISSKVSDDMVQSMISKCQSIIRESQGDLEFVLCSVGFLGTVALHINNIEVTRTISSFLLALTYEFIGNKNLKNNINQIDIILESLNSIYDIFGDKSYSYDYEIFVKEDYISKLESLYPEVKRMYKTIDKNKHRHLKLKAEETYINLERFIKYKKQERQ
;
A
#
# COMPACT_ATOMS: atom_id res chain seq x y z
N MET A 1 -13.39 -3.79 18.30
CA MET A 1 -12.88 -2.41 18.34
C MET A 1 -11.37 -2.41 18.31
N GLY A 2 -10.80 -1.90 17.22
CA GLY A 2 -9.38 -1.84 16.92
C GLY A 2 -9.09 -2.49 15.58
N LYS A 3 -8.77 -1.80 14.48
CA LYS A 3 -8.83 -0.39 14.05
C LYS A 3 -8.73 -0.45 12.51
N LEU A 4 -9.26 0.53 11.79
CA LEU A 4 -8.71 0.92 10.49
C LEU A 4 -7.21 1.19 10.70
N LYS A 5 -6.35 0.27 10.25
CA LYS A 5 -4.89 0.46 10.17
C LYS A 5 -4.42 -0.26 8.90
N ARG A 6 -4.55 0.43 7.76
CA ARG A 6 -3.98 -0.03 6.50
C ARG A 6 -2.46 0.18 6.50
N ALA A 7 -1.76 -0.67 5.75
CA ALA A 7 -0.31 -0.66 5.71
C ALA A 7 0.23 0.66 5.13
N SER A 8 1.17 1.29 5.85
CA SER A 8 1.88 2.52 5.45
C SER A 8 2.52 2.48 4.04
N ARG A 9 2.76 1.29 3.47
CA ARG A 9 3.40 1.10 2.16
C ARG A 9 2.50 1.46 0.97
N SER A 10 1.20 1.15 1.05
CA SER A 10 0.24 1.50 -0.02
C SER A 10 0.18 3.02 -0.23
N ARG A 11 0.29 3.79 0.86
CA ARG A 11 0.28 5.26 0.87
C ARG A 11 1.49 5.86 0.17
N ASN A 12 2.70 5.38 0.49
CA ASN A 12 3.93 5.89 -0.15
C ASN A 12 3.94 5.65 -1.66
N ALA A 13 3.36 4.54 -2.13
CA ALA A 13 3.22 4.25 -3.55
C ALA A 13 2.22 5.19 -4.26
N ARG A 14 1.20 5.72 -3.57
CA ARG A 14 0.26 6.71 -4.14
C ARG A 14 0.90 8.07 -4.35
N LEU A 15 1.80 8.49 -3.47
CA LEU A 15 2.49 9.78 -3.56
C LEU A 15 3.52 9.85 -4.69
N ASN A 16 3.98 8.70 -5.17
CA ASN A 16 4.88 8.59 -6.32
C ASN A 16 4.46 7.43 -7.22
N PRO A 17 3.32 7.55 -7.94
CA PRO A 17 2.78 6.47 -8.73
C PRO A 17 3.76 6.07 -9.83
N LEU A 18 4.52 7.00 -10.42
CA LEU A 18 5.48 6.68 -11.48
C LEU A 18 6.78 6.01 -11.01
N GLY A 19 6.97 5.82 -9.70
CA GLY A 19 7.98 4.95 -9.10
C GLY A 19 9.37 4.98 -9.76
N TYR A 20 10.10 6.09 -9.65
CA TYR A 20 11.53 6.08 -10.01
C TYR A 20 12.28 5.17 -9.02
N LYS A 21 12.57 3.92 -9.42
CA LYS A 21 13.35 2.99 -8.60
C LYS A 21 14.72 3.61 -8.26
N ARG A 22 15.12 3.52 -6.99
CA ARG A 22 16.53 3.70 -6.58
C ARG A 22 17.34 2.62 -7.30
N LYS A 23 18.07 2.98 -8.35
CA LYS A 23 19.17 2.13 -8.82
C LYS A 23 20.26 2.21 -7.77
N GLU A 24 20.58 1.09 -7.12
CA GLU A 24 21.82 0.99 -6.35
C GLU A 24 22.99 1.36 -7.26
N SER A 25 23.63 2.48 -6.99
CA SER A 25 24.79 2.92 -7.74
C SER A 25 26.01 2.10 -7.32
N SER A 26 26.67 1.47 -8.28
CA SER A 26 27.93 0.76 -8.05
C SER A 26 29.02 1.74 -7.57
N GLU A 27 29.94 1.26 -6.74
CA GLU A 27 31.01 2.07 -6.12
C GLU A 27 31.91 2.82 -7.12
N GLU A 28 31.92 2.43 -8.39
CA GLU A 28 32.66 3.10 -9.47
C GLU A 28 31.99 4.41 -9.95
N ALA A 29 30.68 4.59 -9.78
CA ALA A 29 29.96 5.83 -10.13
C ALA A 29 30.18 6.97 -9.12
N LEU A 30 30.53 6.64 -7.87
CA LEU A 30 30.75 7.61 -6.78
C LEU A 30 31.98 8.51 -6.98
N LYS A 31 32.91 8.13 -7.86
CA LYS A 31 34.14 8.90 -8.11
C LYS A 31 34.01 9.94 -9.23
N SER A 32 32.97 9.86 -10.08
CA SER A 32 32.74 10.84 -11.15
C SER A 32 31.76 11.97 -10.78
N SER A 33 30.88 11.79 -9.78
CA SER A 33 29.79 12.74 -9.48
C SER A 33 30.19 13.97 -8.64
N SER A 34 31.34 13.96 -7.95
CA SER A 34 31.71 15.08 -7.05
C SER A 34 31.94 16.41 -7.78
N LYS A 35 32.21 16.41 -9.10
CA LYS A 35 32.36 17.63 -9.90
C LYS A 35 31.01 18.24 -10.31
N ASP A 36 29.97 17.41 -10.53
CA ASP A 36 28.66 17.87 -11.01
C ASP A 36 27.74 18.41 -9.91
N VAL A 37 27.93 18.01 -8.65
CA VAL A 37 27.02 18.47 -7.57
C VAL A 37 27.41 19.86 -7.03
N SER A 38 28.69 20.24 -7.16
CA SER A 38 29.21 21.55 -6.68
C SER A 38 28.55 22.76 -7.37
N GLN A 39 27.99 22.57 -8.57
CA GLN A 39 27.26 23.60 -9.33
C GLN A 39 25.96 24.08 -8.67
N PHE A 40 25.46 23.36 -7.66
CA PHE A 40 24.28 23.75 -6.88
C PHE A 40 24.61 24.69 -5.71
N SER A 41 25.89 24.87 -5.36
CA SER A 41 26.29 25.81 -4.29
C SER A 41 25.87 27.26 -4.59
N PRO A 42 26.05 27.80 -5.82
CA PRO A 42 25.50 29.10 -6.19
C PRO A 42 23.96 29.18 -6.09
N VAL A 43 23.25 28.10 -6.44
CA VAL A 43 21.78 28.04 -6.35
C VAL A 43 21.32 28.12 -4.90
N LEU A 44 22.01 27.45 -3.98
CA LEU A 44 21.76 27.56 -2.53
C LEU A 44 22.01 28.98 -1.99
N ASN A 45 23.01 29.68 -2.52
CA ASN A 45 23.26 31.08 -2.15
C ASN A 45 22.14 32.02 -2.61
N ASN A 46 21.48 31.73 -3.74
CA ASN A 46 20.34 32.51 -4.20
C ASN A 46 19.12 32.42 -3.26
N LEU A 47 18.99 31.35 -2.45
CA LEU A 47 17.97 31.29 -1.39
C LEU A 47 18.16 32.39 -0.33
N LYS A 48 19.41 32.83 -0.11
CA LYS A 48 19.76 33.90 0.84
C LYS A 48 19.65 35.30 0.25
N SER A 49 19.34 35.41 -1.05
CA SER A 49 19.19 36.71 -1.72
C SER A 49 18.06 37.52 -1.08
N PRO A 50 18.11 38.86 -1.03
CA PRO A 50 16.96 39.67 -0.66
C PRO A 50 15.83 39.63 -1.72
N SER A 51 16.11 39.21 -2.95
CA SER A 51 15.15 39.19 -4.05
C SER A 51 14.26 37.93 -4.03
N VAL A 52 12.95 38.12 -3.88
CA VAL A 52 11.96 37.01 -3.97
C VAL A 52 12.07 36.27 -5.30
N SER A 53 12.32 36.98 -6.41
CA SER A 53 12.47 36.35 -7.73
C SER A 53 13.69 35.43 -7.82
N GLU A 54 14.79 35.78 -7.15
CA GLU A 54 16.00 34.94 -7.11
C GLU A 54 15.78 33.70 -6.23
N LYS A 55 15.09 33.87 -5.08
CA LYS A 55 14.69 32.75 -4.23
C LYS A 55 13.75 31.78 -4.95
N LEU A 56 12.75 32.31 -5.66
CA LEU A 56 11.80 31.50 -6.41
C LEU A 56 12.51 30.67 -7.49
N LYS A 57 13.36 31.33 -8.30
CA LYS A 57 14.18 30.62 -9.31
C LYS A 57 15.06 29.54 -8.67
N ALA A 58 15.63 29.82 -7.50
CA ALA A 58 16.45 28.85 -6.78
C ALA A 58 15.62 27.64 -6.32
N ILE A 59 14.50 27.85 -5.63
CA ILE A 59 13.62 26.77 -5.18
C ILE A 59 13.11 25.93 -6.35
N THR A 60 12.55 26.56 -7.40
CA THR A 60 12.05 25.83 -8.58
C THR A 60 13.17 25.03 -9.25
N THR A 61 14.40 25.58 -9.32
CA THR A 61 15.54 24.83 -9.84
C THR A 61 15.85 23.61 -8.95
N LEU A 62 15.88 23.78 -7.64
CA LEU A 62 16.16 22.69 -6.70
C LEU A 62 15.10 21.58 -6.77
N SER A 63 13.82 21.92 -6.91
CA SER A 63 12.72 20.97 -7.06
C SER A 63 12.90 20.05 -8.29
N VAL A 64 13.41 20.56 -9.41
CA VAL A 64 13.64 19.76 -10.62
C VAL A 64 14.71 18.68 -10.41
N TYR A 65 15.75 18.97 -9.62
CA TYR A 65 16.90 18.06 -9.44
C TYR A 65 16.80 17.16 -8.21
N ILE A 66 15.73 17.28 -7.44
CA ILE A 66 15.56 16.59 -6.17
C ILE A 66 15.43 15.07 -6.29
N HIS A 67 15.00 14.59 -7.47
CA HIS A 67 14.87 13.17 -7.78
C HIS A 67 16.24 12.47 -7.97
N ASN A 68 17.33 13.23 -8.12
CA ASN A 68 18.67 12.67 -8.18
C ASN A 68 19.22 12.46 -6.76
N GLU A 69 19.54 11.21 -6.42
CA GLU A 69 20.00 10.82 -5.08
C GLU A 69 21.29 11.53 -4.63
N ASP A 70 22.28 11.68 -5.52
CA ASP A 70 23.56 12.31 -5.19
C ASP A 70 23.38 13.80 -4.90
N ILE A 71 22.57 14.49 -5.72
CA ILE A 71 22.24 15.91 -5.53
C ILE A 71 21.46 16.08 -4.22
N ARG A 72 20.46 15.23 -3.97
CA ARG A 72 19.64 15.29 -2.76
C ARG A 72 20.47 15.10 -1.50
N LYS A 73 21.36 14.11 -1.46
CA LYS A 73 22.30 13.90 -0.34
C LYS A 73 23.18 15.12 -0.09
N PHE A 74 23.67 15.78 -1.14
CA PHE A 74 24.43 17.01 -1.01
C PHE A 74 23.58 18.16 -0.46
N LEU A 75 22.38 18.39 -0.98
CA LEU A 75 21.49 19.47 -0.52
C LEU A 75 21.14 19.30 0.98
N LEU A 76 20.90 18.07 1.42
CA LEU A 76 20.67 17.76 2.83
C LEU A 76 21.90 18.06 3.70
N LYS A 77 23.12 17.72 3.21
CA LYS A 77 24.37 18.05 3.89
C LYS A 77 24.58 19.56 4.02
N GLU A 78 24.19 20.33 3.01
CA GLU A 78 24.21 21.79 3.00
C GLU A 78 23.03 22.43 3.76
N LYS A 79 22.23 21.63 4.48
CA LYS A 79 21.11 22.08 5.32
C LYS A 79 20.05 22.87 4.53
N VAL A 80 19.75 22.43 3.30
CA VAL A 80 18.77 23.10 2.41
C VAL A 80 17.41 23.35 3.09
N ILE A 81 16.96 22.43 3.95
CA ILE A 81 15.69 22.57 4.67
C ILE A 81 15.75 23.75 5.64
N SER A 82 16.82 23.86 6.44
CA SER A 82 16.97 25.01 7.37
C SER A 82 17.02 26.33 6.60
N LEU A 83 17.72 26.36 5.46
CA LEU A 83 17.83 27.55 4.60
C LEU A 83 16.46 27.95 4.03
N ALA A 84 15.66 26.98 3.58
CA ALA A 84 14.29 27.24 3.12
C ALA A 84 13.41 27.80 4.25
N PHE A 85 13.51 27.25 5.46
CA PHE A 85 12.79 27.77 6.63
C PHE A 85 13.19 29.21 6.99
N GLU A 86 14.48 29.52 6.92
CA GLU A 86 15.01 30.83 7.30
C GLU A 86 14.72 31.93 6.26
N HIS A 87 14.65 31.57 4.98
CA HIS A 87 14.64 32.57 3.91
C HIS A 87 13.44 32.52 2.97
N CYS A 88 12.68 31.43 2.90
CA CYS A 88 11.64 31.26 1.87
C CYS A 88 10.20 31.38 2.43
N PHE A 89 9.97 31.15 3.72
CA PHE A 89 8.69 31.48 4.35
C PHE A 89 8.62 32.98 4.64
N CYS A 90 7.92 33.72 3.78
CA CYS A 90 7.75 35.17 3.85
C CYS A 90 6.31 35.57 3.47
N ASP A 91 6.05 36.86 3.27
CA ASP A 91 4.72 37.37 2.90
C ASP A 91 4.33 37.06 1.44
N ASP A 92 5.28 36.63 0.60
CA ASP A 92 5.00 36.26 -0.79
C ASP A 92 4.45 34.83 -0.87
N LEU A 93 3.14 34.71 -1.13
CA LEU A 93 2.44 33.42 -1.21
C LEU A 93 2.97 32.53 -2.34
N SER A 94 3.52 33.10 -3.42
CA SER A 94 4.05 32.30 -4.54
C SER A 94 5.33 31.59 -4.12
N LEU A 95 6.22 32.30 -3.42
CA LEU A 95 7.44 31.70 -2.87
C LEU A 95 7.13 30.65 -1.80
N VAL A 96 6.17 30.93 -0.91
CA VAL A 96 5.74 29.97 0.12
C VAL A 96 5.17 28.71 -0.53
N SER A 97 4.29 28.88 -1.53
CA SER A 97 3.70 27.77 -2.30
C SER A 97 4.78 26.85 -2.89
N GLU A 98 5.75 27.43 -3.62
CA GLU A 98 6.82 26.66 -4.25
C GLU A 98 7.74 25.99 -3.22
N THR A 99 7.94 26.64 -2.06
CA THR A 99 8.74 26.09 -0.97
C THR A 99 8.06 24.87 -0.34
N LEU A 100 6.73 24.90 -0.17
CA LEU A 100 5.97 23.76 0.32
C LEU A 100 6.03 22.59 -0.66
N ASP A 101 5.93 22.85 -1.97
CA ASP A 101 6.09 21.83 -3.00
C ASP A 101 7.50 21.22 -2.99
N PHE A 102 8.54 22.04 -2.88
CA PHE A 102 9.92 21.57 -2.71
C PHE A 102 10.10 20.66 -1.49
N LEU A 103 9.54 21.05 -0.34
CA LEU A 103 9.60 20.25 0.89
C LEU A 103 8.79 18.96 0.78
N LYS A 104 7.66 18.99 0.07
CA LYS A 104 6.84 17.81 -0.25
C LYS A 104 7.67 16.81 -1.05
N CYS A 105 8.33 17.26 -2.11
CA CYS A 105 9.21 16.41 -2.93
C CYS A 105 10.36 15.80 -2.10
N LEU A 106 10.99 16.57 -1.20
CA LEU A 106 12.02 16.04 -0.30
C LEU A 106 11.45 14.94 0.61
N LEU A 107 10.25 15.17 1.15
CA LEU A 107 9.60 14.25 2.06
C LEU A 107 9.24 12.92 1.37
N ILE A 108 8.77 12.96 0.13
CA ILE A 108 8.49 11.76 -0.68
C ILE A 108 9.77 10.95 -0.93
N GLU A 109 10.88 11.62 -1.27
CA GLU A 109 12.13 10.95 -1.68
C GLU A 109 12.99 10.41 -0.51
N GLU A 110 12.98 11.09 0.64
CA GLU A 110 13.79 10.75 1.82
C GLU A 110 12.99 10.09 2.95
N GLY A 111 11.66 10.21 2.91
CA GLY A 111 10.76 9.60 3.88
C GLY A 111 10.63 10.36 5.21
N PRO A 112 10.07 9.72 6.25
CA PRO A 112 9.53 10.40 7.44
C PRO A 112 10.51 11.22 8.26
N GLY A 113 11.82 10.97 8.14
CA GLY A 113 12.85 11.73 8.84
C GLY A 113 12.78 13.23 8.50
N ILE A 114 12.47 13.57 7.25
CA ILE A 114 12.27 14.94 6.80
C ILE A 114 11.04 15.56 7.47
N GLY A 115 9.91 14.84 7.51
CA GLY A 115 8.66 15.32 8.09
C GLY A 115 8.82 15.65 9.58
N LYS A 116 9.48 14.76 10.34
CA LYS A 116 9.83 14.99 11.75
C LYS A 116 10.77 16.18 11.93
N TYR A 117 11.67 16.42 10.98
CA TYR A 117 12.55 17.58 11.02
C TYR A 117 11.79 18.89 10.76
N CYS A 118 10.95 18.95 9.73
CA CYS A 118 10.05 20.08 9.46
C CYS A 118 9.12 20.37 10.63
N TRP A 119 8.58 19.33 11.29
CA TRP A 119 7.76 19.48 12.50
C TRP A 119 8.51 20.19 13.63
N ARG A 120 9.76 19.80 13.90
CA ARG A 120 10.62 20.46 14.90
C ARG A 120 10.95 21.91 14.54
N LEU A 121 10.99 22.24 13.26
CA LEU A 121 11.13 23.61 12.77
C LEU A 121 9.81 24.42 12.81
N LYS A 122 8.76 23.87 13.45
CA LYS A 122 7.44 24.51 13.63
C LYS A 122 6.69 24.77 12.33
N ILE A 123 6.83 23.86 11.34
CA ILE A 123 6.10 23.97 10.07
C ILE A 123 4.58 24.13 10.25
N TRP A 124 4.00 23.48 11.26
CA TRP A 124 2.57 23.56 11.50
C TRP A 124 2.09 24.99 11.85
N SER A 125 2.85 25.71 12.67
CA SER A 125 2.56 27.11 12.98
C SER A 125 2.64 28.00 11.74
N ASN A 126 3.55 27.69 10.81
CA ASN A 126 3.60 28.37 9.52
C ASN A 126 2.33 28.05 8.71
N ILE A 127 1.96 26.76 8.59
CA ILE A 127 0.74 26.33 7.88
C ILE A 127 -0.48 27.07 8.41
N GLU A 128 -0.69 27.16 9.72
CA GLU A 128 -1.83 27.86 10.32
C GLU A 128 -1.89 29.34 9.91
N ASN A 129 -0.77 30.07 10.01
CA ASN A 129 -0.69 31.48 9.61
C ASN A 129 -1.00 31.67 8.11
N TYR A 130 -0.50 30.75 7.30
CA TYR A 130 -0.62 30.79 5.86
C TYR A 130 -1.99 30.34 5.36
N LEU A 131 -2.67 29.46 6.09
CA LEU A 131 -4.05 29.06 5.84
C LEU A 131 -4.99 30.26 5.99
N SER A 132 -4.84 31.05 7.07
CA SER A 132 -5.63 32.29 7.25
C SER A 132 -5.39 33.32 6.14
N SER A 133 -4.15 33.38 5.63
CA SER A 133 -3.80 34.25 4.49
C SER A 133 -4.44 33.77 3.18
N LEU A 134 -4.47 32.45 2.97
CA LEU A 134 -5.11 31.80 1.83
C LEU A 134 -6.64 31.95 1.88
N GLU A 135 -7.25 31.85 3.06
CA GLU A 135 -8.68 32.16 3.28
C GLU A 135 -9.02 33.60 2.92
N SER A 136 -8.21 34.55 3.38
CA SER A 136 -8.38 35.97 3.06
C SER A 136 -8.19 36.25 1.57
N PHE A 137 -7.33 35.47 0.89
CA PHE A 137 -7.18 35.55 -0.56
C PHE A 137 -8.38 34.98 -1.30
N PHE A 138 -8.91 33.84 -0.85
CA PHE A 138 -10.15 33.25 -1.36
C PHE A 138 -11.33 34.20 -1.24
N GLU A 139 -11.55 34.80 -0.06
CA GLU A 139 -12.67 35.72 0.15
C GLU A 139 -12.56 36.94 -0.77
N ARG A 140 -11.38 37.55 -0.89
CA ARG A 140 -11.17 38.65 -1.86
C ARG A 140 -11.41 38.24 -3.31
N ALA A 141 -11.06 37.01 -3.67
CA ALA A 141 -11.23 36.50 -5.04
C ALA A 141 -12.67 36.07 -5.35
N VAL A 142 -13.48 35.73 -4.34
CA VAL A 142 -14.83 35.17 -4.50
C VAL A 142 -15.94 36.14 -4.11
N THR A 143 -15.82 36.83 -2.98
CA THR A 143 -16.86 37.74 -2.45
C THR A 143 -16.64 39.19 -2.89
N GLY A 144 -16.08 39.41 -4.08
CA GLY A 144 -15.68 40.73 -4.59
C GLY A 144 -16.61 41.82 -4.07
N SER A 145 -16.10 42.66 -3.15
CA SER A 145 -16.89 43.72 -2.56
C SER A 145 -17.51 44.53 -3.70
N GLU A 146 -18.84 44.55 -3.78
CA GLU A 146 -19.63 45.26 -4.80
C GLU A 146 -19.39 46.79 -4.85
N ASN A 147 -18.39 47.31 -4.15
CA ASN A 147 -18.19 48.75 -3.90
C ASN A 147 -16.96 49.38 -4.57
N SER A 148 -16.41 48.78 -5.61
CA SER A 148 -15.52 49.52 -6.51
C SER A 148 -15.68 49.00 -7.93
N GLY A 149 -16.14 49.86 -8.84
CA GLY A 149 -16.33 49.58 -10.26
C GLY A 149 -15.03 49.35 -11.04
N ASP A 150 -14.04 48.65 -10.46
CA ASP A 150 -12.76 48.36 -11.07
C ASP A 150 -12.47 46.85 -11.10
N ALA A 151 -12.51 46.35 -12.34
CA ALA A 151 -11.97 45.11 -12.89
C ALA A 151 -12.49 43.74 -12.38
N PRO A 152 -12.80 42.80 -13.30
CA PRO A 152 -13.08 41.42 -12.93
C PRO A 152 -11.87 40.81 -12.21
N VAL A 153 -12.14 39.89 -11.29
CA VAL A 153 -11.13 39.01 -10.67
C VAL A 153 -10.26 38.45 -11.78
N LYS A 154 -8.99 38.87 -11.84
CA LYS A 154 -8.08 38.46 -12.90
C LYS A 154 -7.90 36.95 -12.81
N GLU A 155 -8.12 36.22 -13.89
CA GLU A 155 -7.95 34.76 -14.03
C GLU A 155 -6.65 34.26 -13.37
N ASN A 156 -5.56 35.04 -13.49
CA ASN A 156 -4.27 34.79 -12.85
C ASN A 156 -4.32 34.66 -11.31
N ASN A 157 -5.21 35.41 -10.63
CA ASN A 157 -5.36 35.33 -9.17
C ASN A 157 -6.00 34.01 -8.75
N ILE A 158 -6.95 33.51 -9.54
CA ILE A 158 -7.60 32.21 -9.28
C ILE A 158 -6.60 31.08 -9.51
N THR A 159 -5.81 31.13 -10.58
CA THR A 159 -4.75 30.13 -10.81
C THR A 159 -3.70 30.12 -9.70
N ALA A 160 -3.27 31.31 -9.23
CA ALA A 160 -2.32 31.41 -8.11
C ALA A 160 -2.92 30.86 -6.80
N PHE A 161 -4.21 31.13 -6.54
CA PHE A 161 -4.93 30.56 -5.40
C PHE A 161 -4.93 29.04 -5.46
N GLN A 162 -5.29 28.49 -6.63
CA GLN A 162 -5.41 27.05 -6.83
C GLN A 162 -4.06 26.35 -6.59
N GLY A 163 -2.99 26.83 -7.21
CA GLY A 163 -1.67 26.25 -7.03
C GLY A 163 -1.19 26.32 -5.57
N TYR A 164 -1.49 27.41 -4.87
CA TYR A 164 -1.13 27.53 -3.47
C TYR A 164 -1.94 26.60 -2.55
N ALA A 165 -3.25 26.50 -2.76
CA ALA A 165 -4.11 25.58 -2.02
C ALA A 165 -3.70 24.12 -2.27
N GLU A 166 -3.42 23.75 -3.52
CA GLU A 166 -2.98 22.40 -3.89
C GLU A 166 -1.64 22.04 -3.22
N ASN A 167 -0.64 22.92 -3.28
CA ASN A 167 0.66 22.69 -2.65
C ASN A 167 0.56 22.62 -1.13
N MET A 168 -0.28 23.44 -0.51
CA MET A 168 -0.52 23.41 0.94
C MET A 168 -1.15 22.08 1.38
N ILE A 169 -2.27 21.70 0.75
CA ILE A 169 -3.00 20.49 1.12
C ILE A 169 -2.19 19.23 0.79
N SER A 170 -1.57 19.16 -0.39
CA SER A 170 -0.69 18.03 -0.75
C SER A 170 0.50 17.90 0.20
N PHE A 171 1.11 19.00 0.64
CA PHE A 171 2.16 18.95 1.67
C PHE A 171 1.63 18.39 3.00
N ILE A 172 0.43 18.79 3.45
CA ILE A 172 -0.18 18.28 4.69
C ILE A 172 -0.47 16.78 4.59
N ILE A 173 -0.98 16.30 3.45
CA ILE A 173 -1.20 14.87 3.19
C ILE A 173 0.12 14.11 3.32
N VAL A 174 1.16 14.52 2.57
CA VAL A 174 2.47 13.85 2.60
C VAL A 174 3.10 13.92 4.00
N LEU A 175 2.94 15.04 4.72
CA LEU A 175 3.41 15.20 6.10
C LEU A 175 2.79 14.17 7.05
N ALA A 176 1.48 13.93 6.92
CA ALA A 176 0.76 12.94 7.73
C ALA A 176 1.12 11.49 7.36
N VAL A 177 1.30 11.20 6.07
CA VAL A 177 1.52 9.85 5.56
C VAL A 177 2.83 9.21 6.04
N GLY A 178 3.87 10.02 6.29
CA GLY A 178 5.22 9.51 6.52
C GLY A 178 5.40 8.59 7.75
N SER A 179 4.65 8.79 8.84
CA SER A 179 4.74 7.93 10.03
C SER A 179 3.53 8.07 10.94
N GLU A 180 3.23 7.04 11.76
CA GLU A 180 2.12 7.09 12.73
C GLU A 180 2.22 8.29 13.69
N GLU A 181 3.44 8.64 14.11
CA GLU A 181 3.69 9.82 14.93
C GLU A 181 3.26 11.12 14.22
N MET A 182 3.64 11.28 12.95
CA MET A 182 3.26 12.47 12.16
C MET A 182 1.77 12.50 11.84
N PHE A 183 1.19 11.35 11.52
CA PHE A 183 -0.25 11.23 11.30
C PHE A 183 -1.04 11.71 12.54
N ASN A 184 -0.66 11.23 13.73
CA ASN A 184 -1.30 11.65 14.98
C ASN A 184 -1.11 13.15 15.27
N ASN A 185 0.10 13.66 15.05
CA ASN A 185 0.41 15.08 15.24
C ASN A 185 -0.41 15.99 14.31
N VAL A 186 -0.52 15.62 13.03
CA VAL A 186 -1.32 16.37 12.05
C VAL A 186 -2.81 16.27 12.38
N THR A 187 -3.32 15.07 12.65
CA THR A 187 -4.74 14.83 12.97
C THR A 187 -5.18 15.58 14.23
N ALA A 188 -4.30 15.74 15.21
CA ALA A 188 -4.58 16.51 16.43
C ALA A 188 -4.83 18.01 16.17
N ASN A 189 -4.36 18.56 15.04
CA ASN A 189 -4.49 19.98 14.72
C ASN A 189 -5.30 20.23 13.42
N ILE A 190 -5.95 19.20 12.87
CA ILE A 190 -6.50 19.20 11.50
C ILE A 190 -7.75 20.06 11.32
N ASP A 191 -8.40 20.48 12.40
CA ASP A 191 -9.78 21.01 12.35
C ASP A 191 -9.91 22.28 11.47
N ASN A 192 -8.95 23.20 11.54
CA ASN A 192 -8.94 24.40 10.68
C ASN A 192 -8.74 24.04 9.19
N VAL A 193 -7.88 23.06 8.92
CA VAL A 193 -7.63 22.57 7.55
C VAL A 193 -8.88 21.88 7.00
N LEU A 194 -9.55 21.06 7.82
CA LEU A 194 -10.80 20.41 7.46
C LEU A 194 -11.90 21.44 7.17
N ALA A 195 -12.07 22.46 8.02
CA ALA A 195 -13.03 23.53 7.79
C ALA A 195 -12.76 24.28 6.48
N PHE A 196 -11.49 24.60 6.20
CA PHE A 196 -11.07 25.23 4.96
C PHE A 196 -11.39 24.37 3.72
N VAL A 197 -10.97 23.09 3.74
CA VAL A 197 -11.23 22.14 2.65
C VAL A 197 -12.74 21.99 2.41
N SER A 198 -13.53 21.87 3.49
CA SER A 198 -14.99 21.72 3.42
C SER A 198 -15.66 22.95 2.78
N LYS A 199 -15.26 24.15 3.20
CA LYS A 199 -15.74 25.43 2.63
C LYS A 199 -15.49 25.47 1.12
N LEU A 200 -14.30 25.07 0.68
CA LEU A 200 -13.93 25.10 -0.74
C LEU A 200 -14.64 24.04 -1.58
N ILE A 201 -14.75 22.81 -1.07
CA ILE A 201 -15.52 21.74 -1.71
C ILE A 201 -16.96 22.22 -1.95
N ASN A 202 -17.64 22.72 -0.91
CA ASN A 202 -19.02 23.20 -1.01
C ASN A 202 -19.14 24.34 -2.01
N TRP A 203 -18.18 25.26 -2.00
CA TRP A 203 -18.14 26.34 -2.96
C TRP A 203 -18.03 25.82 -4.40
N ASN A 204 -17.18 24.85 -4.70
CA ASN A 204 -17.04 24.33 -6.06
C ASN A 204 -18.23 23.50 -6.53
N ILE A 205 -18.92 22.82 -5.62
CA ILE A 205 -20.20 22.13 -5.93
C ILE A 205 -21.22 23.16 -6.46
N ILE A 206 -21.30 24.34 -5.82
CA ILE A 206 -22.28 25.38 -6.16
C ILE A 206 -21.83 26.23 -7.35
N SER A 207 -20.63 26.80 -7.26
CA SER A 207 -20.14 27.86 -8.16
C SER A 207 -19.36 27.36 -9.36
N GLN A 208 -18.88 26.11 -9.29
CA GLN A 208 -18.04 25.51 -10.30
C GLN A 208 -16.74 26.28 -10.59
N GLY A 209 -16.13 26.90 -9.57
CA GLY A 209 -15.12 27.94 -9.79
C GLY A 209 -13.64 27.51 -9.75
N TYR A 210 -13.30 26.23 -9.54
CA TYR A 210 -11.89 25.78 -9.65
C TYR A 210 -11.69 24.46 -10.44
N SER A 211 -10.42 24.12 -10.68
CA SER A 211 -9.97 22.97 -11.51
C SER A 211 -10.26 21.61 -10.86
N ASN A 212 -10.30 20.56 -11.69
CA ASN A 212 -10.43 19.19 -11.16
C ASN A 212 -9.18 18.77 -10.38
N ASP A 213 -7.99 19.29 -10.70
CA ASP A 213 -6.76 18.96 -9.97
C ASP A 213 -6.86 19.40 -8.50
N LEU A 214 -7.29 20.65 -8.25
CA LEU A 214 -7.51 21.12 -6.87
C LEU A 214 -8.65 20.35 -6.19
N PHE A 215 -9.73 20.06 -6.92
CA PHE A 215 -10.82 19.26 -6.37
C PHE A 215 -10.35 17.88 -5.94
N ASN A 216 -9.55 17.21 -6.76
CA ASN A 216 -9.01 15.90 -6.49
C ASN A 216 -8.03 15.94 -5.31
N CYS A 217 -7.22 16.99 -5.16
CA CYS A 217 -6.37 17.18 -3.98
C CYS A 217 -7.18 17.25 -2.67
N PHE A 218 -8.36 17.90 -2.70
CA PHE A 218 -9.26 17.91 -1.54
C PHE A 218 -9.93 16.55 -1.30
N LEU A 219 -10.27 15.81 -2.36
CA LEU A 219 -10.81 14.47 -2.22
C LEU A 219 -9.75 13.48 -1.71
N GLU A 220 -8.51 13.58 -2.16
CA GLU A 220 -7.35 12.84 -1.65
C GLU A 220 -7.17 13.10 -0.15
N PHE A 221 -7.24 14.37 0.28
CA PHE A 221 -7.21 14.72 1.70
C PHE A 221 -8.30 13.98 2.49
N LEU A 222 -9.56 14.02 2.05
CA LEU A 222 -10.64 13.31 2.73
C LEU A 222 -10.42 11.79 2.73
N PHE A 223 -9.96 11.23 1.60
CA PHE A 223 -9.70 9.81 1.44
C PHE A 223 -8.57 9.30 2.33
N GLU A 224 -7.42 9.97 2.36
CA GLU A 224 -6.24 9.56 3.13
C GLU A 224 -6.53 9.57 4.64
N PHE A 225 -7.12 10.64 5.15
CA PHE A 225 -7.43 10.73 6.58
C PHE A 225 -8.57 9.81 7.01
N SER A 226 -9.59 9.60 6.16
CA SER A 226 -10.66 8.63 6.44
C SER A 226 -10.18 7.18 6.38
N THR A 227 -9.21 6.87 5.53
CA THR A 227 -8.63 5.52 5.42
C THR A 227 -7.89 5.10 6.70
N GLU A 228 -7.31 6.03 7.43
CA GLU A 228 -6.42 5.74 8.56
C GLU A 228 -7.05 6.04 9.93
N SER A 229 -8.13 6.84 9.98
CA SER A 229 -8.68 7.33 11.24
C SER A 229 -10.20 7.25 11.30
N ARG A 230 -10.68 6.33 12.15
CA ARG A 230 -12.10 6.29 12.54
C ARG A 230 -12.52 7.59 13.21
N ASP A 231 -11.68 8.16 14.08
CA ASP A 231 -11.95 9.44 14.74
C ASP A 231 -12.13 10.56 13.70
N PHE A 232 -11.40 10.51 12.59
CA PHE A 232 -11.60 11.46 11.49
C PHE A 232 -12.92 11.21 10.75
N ILE A 233 -13.29 9.96 10.51
CA ILE A 233 -14.60 9.62 9.92
C ILE A 233 -15.74 10.11 10.82
N GLU A 234 -15.64 9.92 12.14
CA GLU A 234 -16.61 10.42 13.12
C GLU A 234 -16.70 11.95 13.05
N LYS A 235 -15.55 12.66 13.03
CA LYS A 235 -15.50 14.11 12.80
C LYS A 235 -16.17 14.53 11.49
N LEU A 236 -15.96 13.81 10.39
CA LEU A 236 -16.62 14.08 9.11
C LEU A 236 -18.14 13.93 9.22
N SER A 237 -18.62 12.92 9.94
CA SER A 237 -20.05 12.65 10.12
C SER A 237 -20.77 13.68 10.99
N GLU A 238 -20.05 14.25 11.96
CA GLU A 238 -20.58 15.27 12.87
C GLU A 238 -20.47 16.69 12.29
N SER A 239 -19.61 16.90 11.29
CA SER A 239 -19.39 18.20 10.67
C SER A 239 -20.59 18.61 9.80
N PRO A 240 -21.28 19.73 10.12
CA PRO A 240 -22.38 20.21 9.30
C PRO A 240 -21.91 20.73 7.93
N ASP A 241 -20.62 21.06 7.83
CA ASP A 241 -20.01 21.64 6.63
C ASP A 241 -19.57 20.56 5.63
N VAL A 242 -19.54 19.28 6.01
CA VAL A 242 -19.17 18.19 5.09
C VAL A 242 -20.39 17.37 4.74
N GLN A 243 -20.92 17.60 3.53
CA GLN A 243 -22.01 16.78 3.00
C GLN A 243 -21.47 15.75 2.01
N ILE A 244 -21.08 14.58 2.52
CA ILE A 244 -20.53 13.48 1.70
C ILE A 244 -21.45 13.13 0.52
N ASN A 245 -22.76 13.07 0.74
CA ASN A 245 -23.72 12.80 -0.35
C ASN A 245 -23.69 13.88 -1.43
N SER A 246 -23.59 15.15 -1.07
CA SER A 246 -23.50 16.27 -2.02
C SER A 246 -22.22 16.20 -2.86
N ILE A 247 -21.09 15.77 -2.27
CA ILE A 247 -19.84 15.52 -2.99
C ILE A 247 -20.03 14.39 -4.02
N LEU A 248 -20.64 13.30 -3.58
CA LEU A 248 -20.86 12.10 -4.41
C LEU A 248 -21.82 12.40 -5.56
N ASP A 249 -22.89 13.14 -5.32
CA ASP A 249 -23.85 13.58 -6.34
C ASP A 249 -23.18 14.51 -7.36
N PHE A 250 -22.34 15.44 -6.90
CA PHE A 250 -21.59 16.32 -7.78
C PHE A 250 -20.64 15.55 -8.72
N LEU A 251 -19.99 14.49 -8.22
CA LEU A 251 -19.14 13.60 -9.03
C LEU A 251 -19.89 12.83 -10.12
N GLN A 252 -21.22 12.72 -10.02
CA GLN A 252 -22.07 12.11 -11.06
C GLN A 252 -22.57 13.10 -12.11
N THR A 253 -22.31 14.41 -11.95
CA THR A 253 -22.74 15.43 -12.92
C THR A 253 -21.92 15.39 -14.20
N ASP A 254 -22.48 15.92 -15.30
CA ASP A 254 -21.79 15.98 -16.59
C ASP A 254 -20.45 16.72 -16.55
N ARG A 255 -20.31 17.69 -15.65
CA ARG A 255 -19.05 18.43 -15.43
C ARG A 255 -17.92 17.51 -14.98
N GLN A 256 -18.25 16.47 -14.23
CA GLN A 256 -17.28 15.53 -13.66
C GLN A 256 -17.13 14.27 -14.53
N ASN A 257 -17.72 14.22 -15.74
CA ASN A 257 -17.67 13.04 -16.60
C ASN A 257 -16.25 12.54 -16.86
N SER A 258 -15.31 13.44 -17.15
CA SER A 258 -13.90 13.13 -17.38
C SER A 258 -13.04 13.04 -16.11
N ASN A 259 -13.58 13.37 -14.94
CA ASN A 259 -12.82 13.33 -13.68
C ASN A 259 -12.83 11.93 -13.05
N ILE A 260 -12.14 10.99 -13.70
CA ILE A 260 -12.08 9.60 -13.26
C ILE A 260 -11.43 9.50 -11.87
N LEU A 261 -10.32 10.21 -11.64
CA LEU A 261 -9.64 10.22 -10.34
C LEU A 261 -10.55 10.69 -9.21
N GLY A 262 -11.27 11.81 -9.39
CA GLY A 262 -12.22 12.29 -8.39
C GLY A 262 -13.34 11.30 -8.10
N LYS A 263 -13.84 10.59 -9.12
CA LYS A 263 -14.87 9.55 -8.95
C LYS A 263 -14.36 8.36 -8.14
N VAL A 264 -13.13 7.91 -8.39
CA VAL A 264 -12.49 6.83 -7.63
C VAL A 264 -12.21 7.25 -6.19
N TYR A 265 -11.76 8.49 -5.94
CA TYR A 265 -11.69 9.02 -4.58
C TYR A 265 -13.07 9.06 -3.90
N GLY A 266 -14.12 9.43 -4.63
CA GLY A 266 -15.49 9.37 -4.15
C GLY A 266 -15.91 7.97 -3.72
N ASP A 267 -15.60 6.95 -4.52
CA ASP A 267 -15.85 5.54 -4.15
C ASP A 267 -15.11 5.15 -2.87
N GLY A 268 -13.84 5.56 -2.73
CA GLY A 268 -13.03 5.29 -1.54
C GLY A 268 -13.52 6.00 -0.28
N ILE A 269 -13.89 7.29 -0.38
CA ILE A 269 -14.48 8.05 0.73
C ILE A 269 -15.80 7.41 1.16
N ARG A 270 -16.64 7.05 0.18
CA ARG A 270 -17.91 6.35 0.42
C ARG A 270 -17.65 5.03 1.17
N PHE A 271 -16.69 4.23 0.72
CA PHE A 271 -16.30 2.99 1.41
C PHE A 271 -15.85 3.23 2.86
N ASN A 272 -14.90 4.14 3.06
CA ASN A 272 -14.36 4.43 4.40
C ASN A 272 -15.46 4.95 5.35
N TYR A 273 -16.39 5.76 4.85
CA TYR A 273 -17.53 6.25 5.62
C TYR A 273 -18.46 5.11 6.03
N TYR A 274 -18.78 4.19 5.10
CA TYR A 274 -19.59 3.00 5.39
C TYR A 274 -18.91 2.08 6.42
N GLU A 275 -17.61 1.80 6.24
CA GLU A 275 -16.82 0.97 7.13
C GLU A 275 -16.69 1.58 8.54
N GLY A 276 -16.47 2.89 8.65
CA GLY A 276 -16.23 3.56 9.93
C GLY A 276 -17.47 3.77 10.80
N ILE A 277 -18.61 4.12 10.20
CA ILE A 277 -19.82 4.50 10.93
C ILE A 277 -20.77 3.31 11.12
N GLY A 278 -20.54 2.21 10.41
CA GLY A 278 -21.24 0.96 10.67
C GLY A 278 -22.74 1.05 10.47
N GLN A 279 -23.19 1.58 9.31
CA GLN A 279 -24.57 1.36 8.86
C GLN A 279 -24.69 -0.10 8.38
N ILE A 280 -24.70 -1.02 9.35
CA ILE A 280 -24.57 -2.48 9.20
C ILE A 280 -25.96 -3.12 9.05
N GLU A 281 -26.55 -2.98 7.88
CA GLU A 281 -27.65 -3.89 7.49
C GLU A 281 -27.28 -4.72 6.25
N HIS A 282 -26.47 -4.19 5.33
CA HIS A 282 -26.18 -4.84 4.05
C HIS A 282 -24.72 -4.70 3.60
N LYS A 283 -23.79 -5.32 4.34
CA LYS A 283 -22.34 -5.32 4.06
C LYS A 283 -22.02 -5.68 2.60
N ASP A 284 -22.69 -6.71 2.11
CA ASP A 284 -22.54 -7.24 0.75
C ASP A 284 -23.07 -6.30 -0.31
N GLU A 285 -24.25 -5.72 -0.12
CA GLU A 285 -24.86 -4.80 -1.09
C GLU A 285 -24.04 -3.53 -1.23
N ALA A 286 -23.55 -2.98 -0.12
CA ALA A 286 -22.65 -1.82 -0.13
C ALA A 286 -21.33 -2.15 -0.85
N SER A 287 -20.73 -3.30 -0.54
CA SER A 287 -19.49 -3.76 -1.19
C SER A 287 -19.68 -3.98 -2.69
N LEU A 288 -20.77 -4.63 -3.09
CA LEU A 288 -21.13 -4.83 -4.49
C LEU A 288 -21.30 -3.51 -5.23
N PHE A 289 -22.04 -2.57 -4.65
CA PHE A 289 -22.26 -1.25 -5.24
C PHE A 289 -20.94 -0.52 -5.49
N ILE A 290 -20.05 -0.47 -4.49
CA ILE A 290 -18.78 0.26 -4.58
C ILE A 290 -17.83 -0.44 -5.54
N LEU A 291 -17.69 -1.78 -5.47
CA LEU A 291 -16.89 -2.55 -6.42
C LEU A 291 -17.34 -2.30 -7.86
N ASN A 292 -18.65 -2.32 -8.13
CA ASN A 292 -19.18 -2.04 -9.46
C ASN A 292 -18.87 -0.61 -9.93
N SER A 293 -19.04 0.39 -9.06
CA SER A 293 -18.70 1.79 -9.34
C SER A 293 -17.20 1.94 -9.66
N THR A 294 -16.33 1.40 -8.81
CA THR A 294 -14.87 1.51 -8.96
C THR A 294 -14.37 0.80 -10.22
N ILE A 295 -14.85 -0.42 -10.50
CA ILE A 295 -14.52 -1.14 -11.74
C ILE A 295 -14.94 -0.34 -12.97
N LYS A 296 -16.17 0.20 -12.99
CA LYS A 296 -16.65 1.04 -14.10
C LYS A 296 -15.77 2.26 -14.33
N HIS A 297 -15.27 2.90 -13.26
CA HIS A 297 -14.36 4.03 -13.37
C HIS A 297 -12.99 3.62 -13.91
N ILE A 298 -12.33 2.62 -13.33
CA ILE A 298 -10.96 2.25 -13.73
C ILE A 298 -10.90 1.61 -15.13
N THR A 299 -11.93 0.88 -15.54
CA THR A 299 -12.03 0.30 -16.90
C THR A 299 -12.26 1.34 -18.00
N SER A 300 -12.65 2.56 -17.64
CA SER A 300 -12.77 3.65 -18.61
C SER A 300 -11.43 4.29 -19.02
N ILE A 301 -10.34 3.93 -18.34
CA ILE A 301 -8.99 4.42 -18.61
C ILE A 301 -8.37 3.64 -19.77
N ASP A 302 -7.87 4.35 -20.77
CA ASP A 302 -7.17 3.73 -21.90
C ASP A 302 -5.70 3.46 -21.54
N LEU A 303 -5.38 2.19 -21.32
CA LEU A 303 -4.04 1.73 -20.98
C LEU A 303 -2.98 2.05 -22.06
N ASN A 304 -3.38 2.30 -23.31
CA ASN A 304 -2.43 2.70 -24.37
C ASN A 304 -1.91 4.13 -24.16
N ASN A 305 -2.73 5.02 -23.59
CA ASN A 305 -2.31 6.38 -23.26
C ASN A 305 -1.22 6.36 -22.18
N LEU A 306 -1.35 5.46 -21.20
CA LEU A 306 -0.35 5.28 -20.14
C LEU A 306 1.01 4.81 -20.68
N ARG A 307 1.04 4.03 -21.77
CA ARG A 307 2.31 3.58 -22.40
C ARG A 307 3.03 4.68 -23.17
N SER A 308 2.29 5.62 -23.74
CA SER A 308 2.81 6.60 -24.70
C SER A 308 3.33 7.89 -24.06
N ALA A 309 2.90 8.19 -22.84
CA ALA A 309 3.28 9.41 -22.12
C ALA A 309 4.58 9.21 -21.32
N GLN A 310 5.73 9.37 -21.99
CA GLN A 310 7.05 9.33 -21.35
C GLN A 310 7.53 10.75 -20.95
N PRO A 311 8.27 10.90 -19.84
CA PRO A 311 8.89 12.18 -19.45
C PRO A 311 9.89 12.71 -20.49
N GLU A 312 10.50 11.82 -21.27
CA GLU A 312 11.48 12.17 -22.31
C GLU A 312 10.86 12.94 -23.47
N THR A 313 9.59 12.70 -23.78
CA THR A 313 8.83 13.41 -24.81
C THR A 313 8.62 14.89 -24.46
N VAL A 314 8.57 15.21 -23.17
CA VAL A 314 8.49 16.60 -22.66
C VAL A 314 9.84 17.33 -22.80
N LYS A 315 10.97 16.62 -22.65
CA LYS A 315 12.31 17.22 -22.77
C LYS A 315 12.67 17.64 -24.20
N GLN A 316 11.99 17.09 -25.20
CA GLN A 316 12.25 17.36 -26.62
C GLN A 316 11.26 18.36 -27.26
N SER A 317 10.23 18.78 -26.54
CA SER A 317 9.16 19.64 -27.07
C SER A 317 9.44 21.13 -26.81
N ASN A 318 9.12 21.98 -27.81
CA ASN A 318 9.32 23.43 -27.74
C ASN A 318 7.97 24.17 -27.85
N GLY A 319 7.79 25.24 -27.05
CA GLY A 319 6.67 26.17 -27.20
C GLY A 319 5.29 25.54 -27.03
N GLY A 320 4.41 25.69 -28.03
CA GLY A 320 3.01 25.21 -27.99
C GLY A 320 2.86 23.69 -27.87
N ASP A 321 3.86 22.93 -28.33
CA ASP A 321 3.88 21.46 -28.17
C ASP A 321 4.20 21.06 -26.72
N LEU A 322 5.01 21.85 -26.01
CA LEU A 322 5.32 21.61 -24.60
C LEU A 322 4.07 21.67 -23.73
N SER A 323 3.19 22.66 -23.95
CA SER A 323 1.93 22.78 -23.19
C SER A 323 1.00 21.58 -23.42
N LYS A 324 0.94 21.05 -24.64
CA LYS A 324 0.16 19.83 -24.94
C LYS A 324 0.76 18.60 -24.29
N SER A 325 2.08 18.42 -24.37
CA SER A 325 2.80 17.31 -23.75
C SER A 325 2.67 17.33 -22.22
N LEU A 326 2.73 18.51 -21.59
CA LEU A 326 2.51 18.68 -20.15
C LEU A 326 1.08 18.31 -19.72
N LYS A 327 0.07 18.73 -20.50
CA LYS A 327 -1.33 18.34 -20.24
C LYS A 327 -1.54 16.84 -20.38
N GLN A 328 -0.96 16.23 -21.40
CA GLN A 328 -1.02 14.78 -21.58
C GLN A 328 -0.35 14.04 -20.41
N LEU A 329 0.81 14.50 -19.98
CA LEU A 329 1.52 13.89 -18.84
C LEU A 329 0.74 14.03 -17.53
N ASN A 330 0.10 15.17 -17.28
CA ASN A 330 -0.76 15.33 -16.10
C ASN A 330 -1.99 14.42 -16.15
N ASN A 331 -2.64 14.29 -17.32
CA ASN A 331 -3.75 13.36 -17.48
C ASN A 331 -3.34 11.90 -17.23
N THR A 332 -2.19 11.49 -17.79
CA THR A 332 -1.60 10.16 -17.54
C THR A 332 -1.32 9.94 -16.06
N ARG A 333 -0.80 10.94 -15.35
CA ARG A 333 -0.58 10.87 -13.90
C ARG A 333 -1.89 10.63 -13.16
N ASN A 334 -2.91 11.44 -13.46
CA ASN A 334 -4.23 11.34 -12.83
C ASN A 334 -4.91 9.98 -13.12
N GLU A 335 -4.77 9.45 -14.35
CA GLU A 335 -5.26 8.11 -14.72
C GLU A 335 -4.50 7.00 -13.97
N SER A 336 -3.16 7.10 -13.89
CA SER A 336 -2.31 6.16 -13.17
C SER A 336 -2.63 6.13 -11.66
N GLU A 337 -2.86 7.30 -11.09
CA GLU A 337 -3.30 7.46 -9.70
C GLU A 337 -4.72 6.90 -9.49
N ALA A 338 -5.64 7.12 -10.44
CA ALA A 338 -6.99 6.57 -10.37
C ALA A 338 -6.98 5.03 -10.38
N LEU A 339 -6.12 4.40 -11.20
CA LEU A 339 -5.91 2.95 -11.15
C LEU A 339 -5.38 2.52 -9.77
N SER A 340 -4.34 3.18 -9.27
CA SER A 340 -3.73 2.88 -7.98
C SER A 340 -4.74 2.95 -6.82
N VAL A 341 -5.48 4.05 -6.73
CA VAL A 341 -6.50 4.26 -5.68
C VAL A 341 -7.64 3.25 -5.85
N GLY A 342 -8.10 2.99 -7.08
CA GLY A 342 -9.16 2.01 -7.33
C GLY A 342 -8.78 0.60 -6.87
N ILE A 343 -7.53 0.19 -7.14
CA ILE A 343 -7.00 -1.10 -6.65
C ILE A 343 -6.94 -1.10 -5.11
N ASP A 344 -6.50 -0.02 -4.47
CA ASP A 344 -6.48 0.07 -3.00
C ASP A 344 -7.90 -0.04 -2.40
N VAL A 345 -8.90 0.59 -3.02
CA VAL A 345 -10.31 0.50 -2.59
C VAL A 345 -10.82 -0.94 -2.71
N ILE A 346 -10.61 -1.60 -3.86
CA ILE A 346 -11.01 -3.01 -4.07
C ILE A 346 -10.32 -3.93 -3.04
N THR A 347 -9.01 -3.74 -2.84
CA THR A 347 -8.21 -4.49 -1.86
C THR A 347 -8.78 -4.37 -0.45
N SER A 348 -9.19 -3.15 -0.08
CA SER A 348 -9.76 -2.85 1.24
C SER A 348 -11.16 -3.44 1.42
N ILE A 349 -11.96 -3.49 0.35
CA ILE A 349 -13.26 -4.17 0.36
C ILE A 349 -13.07 -5.67 0.59
N PHE A 350 -12.08 -6.31 -0.03
CA PHE A 350 -11.80 -7.73 0.23
C PHE A 350 -11.36 -8.00 1.67
N GLU A 351 -10.53 -7.13 2.25
CA GLU A 351 -10.18 -7.19 3.68
C GLU A 351 -11.41 -7.03 4.57
N TYR A 352 -12.24 -6.04 4.28
CA TYR A 352 -13.45 -5.78 5.04
C TYR A 352 -14.41 -6.97 4.97
N LEU A 353 -14.66 -7.54 3.79
CA LEU A 353 -15.49 -8.74 3.60
C LEU A 353 -14.93 -9.93 4.37
N SER A 354 -13.61 -10.04 4.51
CA SER A 354 -12.94 -11.14 5.23
C SER A 354 -13.13 -11.11 6.77
N TYR A 355 -13.63 -9.99 7.31
CA TYR A 355 -13.77 -9.80 8.76
C TYR A 355 -15.17 -10.17 9.27
N ASP A 356 -15.23 -11.02 10.30
CA ASP A 356 -16.47 -11.27 11.06
C ASP A 356 -16.62 -10.29 12.23
N GLU A 357 -17.64 -9.43 12.15
CA GLU A 357 -17.96 -8.45 13.21
C GLU A 357 -18.58 -9.10 14.45
N SER A 358 -19.20 -10.27 14.31
CA SER A 358 -19.94 -10.95 15.37
C SER A 358 -19.01 -11.58 16.41
N GLY A 359 -17.75 -11.85 16.03
CA GLY A 359 -16.78 -12.54 16.87
C GLY A 359 -17.14 -13.99 17.20
N ALA A 360 -18.21 -14.53 16.59
CA ALA A 360 -18.36 -15.95 16.41
C ALA A 360 -17.32 -16.38 15.38
N GLU A 361 -16.70 -17.55 15.49
CA GLU A 361 -15.80 -18.03 14.43
C GLU A 361 -16.63 -18.58 13.25
N GLU A 362 -17.62 -17.80 12.78
CA GLU A 362 -18.51 -18.21 11.71
C GLU A 362 -17.81 -18.04 10.36
N ARG A 363 -18.04 -19.00 9.46
CA ARG A 363 -17.46 -18.94 8.11
C ARG A 363 -18.15 -17.83 7.33
N ILE A 364 -17.41 -17.21 6.43
CA ILE A 364 -17.90 -16.09 5.63
C ILE A 364 -18.89 -16.60 4.59
N VAL A 365 -20.04 -15.94 4.48
CA VAL A 365 -21.04 -16.24 3.46
C VAL A 365 -21.24 -14.98 2.63
N LEU A 366 -20.80 -15.05 1.37
CA LEU A 366 -21.02 -13.99 0.40
C LEU A 366 -22.35 -14.22 -0.32
N SER A 367 -23.04 -13.14 -0.64
CA SER A 367 -24.21 -13.14 -1.50
C SER A 367 -23.84 -13.59 -2.92
N PRO A 368 -24.73 -14.32 -3.61
CA PRO A 368 -24.46 -14.80 -4.97
C PRO A 368 -24.15 -13.67 -5.97
N ASP A 369 -24.79 -12.51 -5.83
CA ASP A 369 -24.58 -11.37 -6.72
C ASP A 369 -23.17 -10.76 -6.54
N LEU A 370 -22.72 -10.65 -5.30
CA LEU A 370 -21.36 -10.18 -4.99
C LEU A 370 -20.31 -11.16 -5.50
N GLU A 371 -20.47 -12.46 -5.23
CA GLU A 371 -19.57 -13.51 -5.72
C GLU A 371 -19.47 -13.49 -7.26
N ASN A 372 -20.62 -13.44 -7.94
CA ASN A 372 -20.67 -13.38 -9.39
C ASN A 372 -19.99 -12.13 -9.96
N HIS A 373 -20.18 -10.96 -9.33
CA HIS A 373 -19.55 -9.72 -9.74
C HIS A 373 -18.03 -9.76 -9.54
N ILE A 374 -17.57 -10.30 -8.42
CA ILE A 374 -16.14 -10.49 -8.14
C ILE A 374 -15.50 -11.37 -9.23
N LEU A 375 -16.11 -12.51 -9.55
CA LEU A 375 -15.52 -13.48 -10.49
C LEU A 375 -15.64 -13.07 -11.96
N ASN A 376 -16.74 -12.43 -12.36
CA ASN A 376 -17.02 -12.10 -13.76
C ASN A 376 -16.67 -10.67 -14.17
N SER A 377 -16.40 -9.77 -13.22
CA SER A 377 -16.09 -8.37 -13.52
C SER A 377 -14.81 -7.89 -12.84
N VAL A 378 -14.69 -8.09 -11.52
CA VAL A 378 -13.51 -7.61 -10.78
C VAL A 378 -12.25 -8.40 -11.15
N PHE A 379 -12.30 -9.73 -11.10
CA PHE A 379 -11.14 -10.59 -11.39
C PHE A 379 -10.60 -10.39 -12.82
N PRO A 380 -11.40 -10.42 -13.90
CA PRO A 380 -10.90 -10.19 -15.26
C PRO A 380 -10.26 -8.81 -15.43
N CYS A 381 -10.82 -7.77 -14.80
CA CYS A 381 -10.24 -6.42 -14.83
C CYS A 381 -8.88 -6.37 -14.15
N LEU A 382 -8.75 -6.93 -12.93
CA LEU A 382 -7.47 -6.98 -12.21
C LEU A 382 -6.42 -7.81 -12.96
N ASP A 383 -6.83 -8.90 -13.59
CA ASP A 383 -5.91 -9.79 -14.33
C ASP A 383 -5.40 -9.12 -15.62
N GLU A 384 -6.24 -8.39 -16.35
CA GLU A 384 -5.82 -7.57 -17.49
C GLU A 384 -4.86 -6.45 -17.06
N LEU A 385 -5.16 -5.78 -15.94
CA LEU A 385 -4.29 -4.76 -15.37
C LEU A 385 -2.94 -5.35 -14.90
N LEU A 386 -2.91 -6.57 -14.37
CA LEU A 386 -1.68 -7.26 -13.98
C LEU A 386 -0.82 -7.61 -15.19
N ASP A 387 -1.43 -8.12 -16.26
CA ASP A 387 -0.75 -8.38 -17.53
C ASP A 387 -0.18 -7.09 -18.14
N PHE A 388 -0.92 -5.98 -18.06
CA PHE A 388 -0.42 -4.68 -18.46
C PHE A 388 0.76 -4.19 -17.60
N ALA A 389 0.60 -4.20 -16.27
CA ALA A 389 1.55 -3.65 -15.31
C ALA A 389 2.86 -4.45 -15.25
N SER A 390 2.80 -5.76 -15.49
CA SER A 390 3.97 -6.63 -15.46
C SER A 390 4.86 -6.52 -16.71
N LYS A 391 4.39 -5.86 -17.77
CA LYS A 391 5.11 -5.72 -19.06
C LYS A 391 5.90 -4.42 -19.20
N SER A 392 5.71 -3.44 -18.32
CA SER A 392 6.42 -2.14 -18.36
C SER A 392 7.04 -1.86 -16.99
N ASP A 393 8.29 -1.40 -17.00
CA ASP A 393 9.00 -1.06 -15.76
C ASP A 393 8.35 0.14 -15.06
N GLU A 394 7.81 1.09 -15.84
CA GLU A 394 7.15 2.31 -15.35
C GLU A 394 5.82 2.02 -14.63
N SER A 395 5.09 0.99 -15.06
CA SER A 395 3.81 0.59 -14.44
C SER A 395 3.96 -0.56 -13.45
N PHE A 396 5.17 -1.06 -13.22
CA PHE A 396 5.41 -2.23 -12.35
C PHE A 396 4.98 -2.00 -10.90
N PHE A 397 4.95 -0.75 -10.44
CA PHE A 397 4.41 -0.39 -9.11
C PHE A 397 2.94 -0.83 -8.96
N LEU A 398 2.13 -0.80 -10.03
CA LEU A 398 0.75 -1.30 -10.03
C LEU A 398 0.73 -2.81 -9.87
N ALA A 399 1.69 -3.55 -10.43
CA ALA A 399 1.74 -5.00 -10.31
C ALA A 399 1.83 -5.44 -8.85
N SER A 400 2.64 -4.74 -8.03
CA SER A 400 2.72 -5.01 -6.58
C SER A 400 1.38 -4.77 -5.87
N LYS A 401 0.67 -3.67 -6.20
CA LYS A 401 -0.66 -3.39 -5.63
C LYS A 401 -1.69 -4.45 -6.04
N ILE A 402 -1.68 -4.87 -7.30
CA ILE A 402 -2.61 -5.86 -7.84
C ILE A 402 -2.33 -7.26 -7.24
N VAL A 403 -1.07 -7.64 -7.04
CA VAL A 403 -0.70 -8.89 -6.34
C VAL A 403 -1.23 -8.88 -4.92
N ASN A 404 -1.13 -7.76 -4.20
CA ASN A 404 -1.71 -7.62 -2.86
C ASN A 404 -3.25 -7.68 -2.87
N CYS A 405 -3.88 -7.09 -3.89
CA CYS A 405 -5.32 -7.23 -4.11
C CYS A 405 -5.73 -8.70 -4.29
N PHE A 406 -5.00 -9.44 -5.14
CA PHE A 406 -5.23 -10.86 -5.36
C PHE A 406 -4.93 -11.73 -4.14
N ASN A 407 -3.97 -11.34 -3.30
CA ASN A 407 -3.72 -12.00 -2.03
C ASN A 407 -4.99 -11.94 -1.17
N ASN A 408 -5.55 -10.74 -0.98
CA ASN A 408 -6.74 -10.57 -0.15
C ASN A 408 -7.96 -11.27 -0.75
N LEU A 409 -8.13 -11.25 -2.07
CA LEU A 409 -9.18 -12.02 -2.74
C LEU A 409 -9.04 -13.53 -2.50
N SER A 410 -7.82 -14.05 -2.62
CA SER A 410 -7.56 -15.48 -2.45
C SER A 410 -7.84 -15.93 -1.01
N TRP A 411 -7.43 -15.14 -0.03
CA TRP A 411 -7.70 -15.41 1.38
C TRP A 411 -9.16 -15.20 1.77
N LEU A 412 -9.87 -14.25 1.15
CA LEU A 412 -11.32 -14.09 1.30
C LEU A 412 -12.04 -15.37 0.89
N PHE A 413 -11.79 -15.91 -0.31
CA PHE A 413 -12.44 -17.13 -0.75
C PHE A 413 -12.07 -18.37 0.08
N LEU A 414 -10.84 -18.44 0.60
CA LEU A 414 -10.46 -19.50 1.55
C LEU A 414 -11.17 -19.40 2.90
N SER A 415 -11.63 -18.20 3.27
CA SER A 415 -12.36 -17.94 4.51
C SER A 415 -13.88 -18.15 4.35
N CYS A 416 -14.36 -18.26 3.11
CA CYS A 416 -15.76 -18.54 2.82
C CYS A 416 -16.16 -19.97 3.20
N GLU A 417 -17.46 -20.18 3.48
CA GLU A 417 -18.00 -21.51 3.76
C GLU A 417 -17.76 -22.49 2.60
N HIS A 418 -17.86 -21.97 1.37
CA HIS A 418 -17.63 -22.69 0.14
C HIS A 418 -16.72 -21.87 -0.79
N ILE A 419 -15.77 -22.55 -1.43
CA ILE A 419 -14.94 -21.95 -2.47
C ILE A 419 -15.72 -22.01 -3.80
N PRO A 420 -15.91 -20.89 -4.49
CA PRO A 420 -16.65 -20.88 -5.76
C PRO A 420 -16.02 -21.79 -6.80
N THR A 421 -16.84 -22.57 -7.53
CA THR A 421 -16.30 -23.51 -8.53
C THR A 421 -15.53 -22.78 -9.65
N MET A 422 -15.98 -21.59 -10.06
CA MET A 422 -15.29 -20.81 -11.09
C MET A 422 -13.92 -20.31 -10.63
N TRP A 423 -13.71 -20.16 -9.31
CA TRP A 423 -12.43 -19.71 -8.75
C TRP A 423 -11.28 -20.64 -9.11
N PHE A 424 -11.54 -21.93 -9.29
CA PHE A 424 -10.51 -22.90 -9.68
C PHE A 424 -9.83 -22.53 -11.00
N ASN A 425 -10.60 -22.11 -12.03
CA ASN A 425 -10.02 -21.69 -13.32
C ASN A 425 -9.24 -20.39 -13.18
N SER A 426 -9.75 -19.46 -12.38
CA SER A 426 -9.07 -18.21 -12.04
C SER A 426 -7.73 -18.48 -11.33
N CYS A 427 -7.67 -19.45 -10.41
CA CYS A 427 -6.44 -19.86 -9.72
C CYS A 427 -5.36 -20.32 -10.71
N LEU A 428 -5.73 -21.13 -11.71
CA LEU A 428 -4.77 -21.64 -12.70
C LEU A 428 -4.16 -20.53 -13.54
N LYS A 429 -4.97 -19.56 -13.96
CA LYS A 429 -4.51 -18.39 -14.72
C LYS A 429 -3.64 -17.47 -13.86
N LEU A 430 -4.14 -17.13 -12.67
CA LEU A 430 -3.47 -16.22 -11.75
C LEU A 430 -2.11 -16.77 -11.29
N TRP A 431 -1.99 -18.09 -11.10
CA TRP A 431 -0.71 -18.73 -10.80
C TRP A 431 0.38 -18.35 -11.79
N ASP A 432 0.10 -18.43 -13.10
CA ASP A 432 1.07 -18.15 -14.15
C ASP A 432 1.43 -16.66 -14.19
N SER A 433 0.43 -15.78 -14.01
CA SER A 433 0.63 -14.33 -13.92
C SER A 433 1.52 -13.95 -12.72
N VAL A 434 1.31 -14.56 -11.55
CA VAL A 434 2.08 -14.29 -10.33
C VAL A 434 3.52 -14.80 -10.44
N ILE A 435 3.74 -15.98 -11.04
CA ILE A 435 5.09 -16.48 -11.33
C ILE A 435 5.83 -15.52 -12.27
N PHE A 436 5.15 -14.99 -13.30
CA PHE A 436 5.74 -14.01 -14.21
C PHE A 436 6.16 -12.73 -13.48
N VAL A 437 5.32 -12.18 -12.61
CA VAL A 437 5.63 -10.98 -11.81
C VAL A 437 6.82 -11.23 -10.87
N SER A 438 6.81 -12.36 -10.16
CA SER A 438 7.91 -12.76 -9.28
C SER A 438 9.23 -12.88 -10.05
N GLY A 439 9.22 -13.40 -11.29
CA GLY A 439 10.41 -13.49 -12.14
C GLY A 439 10.93 -12.16 -12.71
N LYS A 440 10.20 -11.05 -12.55
CA LYS A 440 10.54 -9.73 -13.10
C LYS A 440 11.17 -8.77 -12.08
N THR A 441 11.26 -9.18 -10.83
CA THR A 441 11.75 -8.34 -9.74
C THR A 441 12.81 -9.06 -8.92
N GLU A 442 13.68 -8.29 -8.28
CA GLU A 442 14.58 -8.78 -7.22
C GLU A 442 14.10 -8.33 -5.83
N ASP A 443 13.02 -7.52 -5.79
CA ASP A 443 12.43 -7.00 -4.56
C ASP A 443 11.83 -8.15 -3.73
N ILE A 444 12.43 -8.39 -2.57
CA ILE A 444 12.02 -9.44 -1.64
C ILE A 444 10.58 -9.26 -1.15
N GLU A 445 10.10 -8.02 -1.02
CA GLU A 445 8.73 -7.75 -0.57
C GLU A 445 7.74 -8.20 -1.64
N ILE A 446 7.99 -7.87 -2.92
CA ILE A 446 7.12 -8.31 -4.02
C ILE A 446 7.18 -9.83 -4.18
N HIS A 447 8.36 -10.45 -4.01
CA HIS A 447 8.47 -11.91 -4.01
C HIS A 447 7.67 -12.56 -2.88
N ARG A 448 7.70 -11.97 -1.68
CA ARG A 448 6.91 -12.44 -0.53
C ARG A 448 5.42 -12.32 -0.82
N ASP A 449 4.97 -11.18 -1.35
CA ASP A 449 3.56 -10.95 -1.66
C ASP A 449 3.08 -11.95 -2.75
N CYS A 450 3.88 -12.17 -3.80
CA CYS A 450 3.62 -13.19 -4.82
C CYS A 450 3.53 -14.60 -4.21
N LEU A 451 4.47 -14.93 -3.32
CA LEU A 451 4.49 -16.23 -2.66
C LEU A 451 3.26 -16.43 -1.76
N ASN A 452 2.79 -15.38 -1.10
CA ASN A 452 1.58 -15.46 -0.27
C ASN A 452 0.33 -15.74 -1.12
N VAL A 453 0.24 -15.15 -2.31
CA VAL A 453 -0.79 -15.52 -3.30
C VAL A 453 -0.65 -16.98 -3.69
N LEU A 454 0.54 -17.44 -4.09
CA LEU A 454 0.77 -18.83 -4.49
C LEU A 454 0.43 -19.83 -3.37
N TRP A 455 0.67 -19.46 -2.11
CA TRP A 455 0.24 -20.23 -0.95
C TRP A 455 -1.28 -20.35 -0.90
N ALA A 456 -2.01 -19.24 -0.99
CA ALA A 456 -3.47 -19.30 -1.01
C ALA A 456 -4.01 -20.13 -2.20
N LEU A 457 -3.46 -19.94 -3.40
CA LEU A 457 -3.86 -20.71 -4.59
C LEU A 457 -3.55 -22.20 -4.45
N SER A 458 -2.43 -22.57 -3.82
CA SER A 458 -2.05 -23.97 -3.62
C SER A 458 -3.10 -24.76 -2.81
N LYS A 459 -3.79 -24.09 -1.87
CA LYS A 459 -4.87 -24.67 -1.09
C LYS A 459 -6.14 -24.94 -1.91
N CYS A 460 -6.32 -24.23 -3.03
CA CYS A 460 -7.46 -24.41 -3.94
C CYS A 460 -7.20 -25.48 -5.02
N LEU A 461 -5.94 -25.65 -5.44
CA LEU A 461 -5.61 -26.46 -6.62
C LEU A 461 -5.51 -27.97 -6.36
N GLY A 462 -5.34 -28.38 -5.10
CA GLY A 462 -5.21 -29.79 -4.72
C GLY A 462 -4.16 -30.52 -5.59
N GLY A 463 -4.50 -31.69 -6.14
CA GLY A 463 -3.58 -32.50 -6.95
C GLY A 463 -3.11 -31.86 -8.27
N THR A 464 -3.77 -30.81 -8.76
CA THR A 464 -3.30 -30.09 -9.96
C THR A 464 -1.97 -29.38 -9.73
N ILE A 465 -1.60 -29.14 -8.46
CA ILE A 465 -0.33 -28.53 -8.09
C ILE A 465 0.89 -29.29 -8.63
N SER A 466 0.80 -30.61 -8.79
CA SER A 466 1.90 -31.44 -9.32
C SER A 466 2.37 -31.04 -10.70
N SER A 467 1.52 -30.39 -11.49
CA SER A 467 1.85 -29.85 -12.81
C SER A 467 2.46 -28.44 -12.78
N LYS A 468 2.35 -27.75 -11.65
CA LYS A 468 2.75 -26.34 -11.50
C LYS A 468 4.07 -26.18 -10.73
N VAL A 469 4.43 -27.14 -9.89
CA VAL A 469 5.63 -27.07 -9.03
C VAL A 469 6.66 -28.11 -9.44
N SER A 470 7.89 -27.67 -9.70
CA SER A 470 9.04 -28.53 -9.97
C SER A 470 9.93 -28.72 -8.73
N ASP A 471 10.78 -29.74 -8.73
CA ASP A 471 11.79 -29.94 -7.69
C ASP A 471 12.75 -28.75 -7.60
N ASP A 472 13.20 -28.21 -8.75
CA ASP A 472 14.07 -27.02 -8.80
C ASP A 472 13.45 -25.80 -8.09
N MET A 473 12.14 -25.60 -8.23
CA MET A 473 11.43 -24.52 -7.54
C MET A 473 11.48 -24.71 -6.02
N VAL A 474 11.26 -25.94 -5.55
CA VAL A 474 11.33 -26.29 -4.12
C VAL A 474 12.74 -26.08 -3.57
N GLN A 475 13.77 -26.59 -4.25
CA GLN A 475 15.17 -26.44 -3.82
C GLN A 475 15.60 -24.98 -3.79
N SER A 476 15.20 -24.18 -4.79
CA SER A 476 15.48 -22.75 -4.86
C SER A 476 14.84 -21.99 -3.69
N MET A 477 13.57 -22.27 -3.38
CA MET A 477 12.87 -21.66 -2.25
C MET A 477 13.50 -22.01 -0.90
N ILE A 478 13.85 -23.29 -0.68
CA ILE A 478 14.52 -23.74 0.55
C ILE A 478 15.88 -23.03 0.69
N SER A 479 16.66 -22.97 -0.40
CA SER A 479 17.96 -22.29 -0.40
C SER A 479 17.83 -20.80 -0.08
N LYS A 480 16.81 -20.12 -0.63
CA LYS A 480 16.51 -18.72 -0.34
C LYS A 480 16.12 -18.52 1.14
N CYS A 481 15.27 -19.39 1.69
CA CYS A 481 14.94 -19.35 3.12
C CYS A 481 16.19 -19.49 3.99
N GLN A 482 17.06 -20.45 3.67
CA GLN A 482 18.31 -20.65 4.42
C GLN A 482 19.24 -19.44 4.36
N SER A 483 19.28 -18.70 3.24
CA SER A 483 20.03 -17.44 3.15
C SER A 483 19.45 -16.39 4.09
N ILE A 484 18.13 -16.16 4.02
CA ILE A 484 17.42 -15.18 4.84
C ILE A 484 17.61 -15.46 6.34
N ILE A 485 17.56 -16.72 6.75
CA ILE A 485 17.72 -17.11 8.16
C ILE A 485 19.13 -16.83 8.69
N ARG A 486 20.15 -16.95 7.84
CA ARG A 486 21.55 -16.63 8.21
C ARG A 486 21.78 -15.13 8.36
N GLU A 487 20.95 -14.30 7.72
CA GLU A 487 21.02 -12.85 7.79
C GLU A 487 20.35 -12.32 9.06
N SER A 488 21.04 -11.47 9.83
CA SER A 488 20.53 -10.97 11.12
C SER A 488 19.29 -10.06 11.01
N GLN A 489 18.97 -9.58 9.80
CA GLN A 489 17.82 -8.73 9.49
C GLN A 489 16.99 -9.30 8.33
N GLY A 490 17.06 -10.63 8.11
CA GLY A 490 16.32 -11.28 7.04
C GLY A 490 14.80 -11.14 7.21
N ASP A 491 14.07 -11.08 6.08
CA ASP A 491 12.61 -11.04 6.07
C ASP A 491 12.02 -12.41 6.45
N LEU A 492 11.84 -12.65 7.76
CA LEU A 492 11.24 -13.87 8.28
C LEU A 492 9.78 -14.09 7.84
N GLU A 493 9.10 -13.05 7.35
CA GLU A 493 7.74 -13.20 6.79
C GLU A 493 7.78 -13.99 5.47
N PHE A 494 8.83 -13.78 4.65
CA PHE A 494 9.08 -14.61 3.46
C PHE A 494 9.26 -16.09 3.84
N VAL A 495 9.98 -16.38 4.93
CA VAL A 495 10.18 -17.75 5.43
C VAL A 495 8.87 -18.36 5.88
N LEU A 496 8.03 -17.60 6.59
CA LEU A 496 6.70 -18.05 7.02
C LEU A 496 5.81 -18.42 5.82
N CYS A 497 5.72 -17.54 4.81
CA CYS A 497 4.97 -17.82 3.58
C CYS A 497 5.53 -19.04 2.84
N SER A 498 6.86 -19.20 2.81
CA SER A 498 7.51 -20.37 2.20
C SER A 498 7.15 -21.67 2.91
N VAL A 499 7.14 -21.67 4.25
CA VAL A 499 6.75 -22.83 5.05
C VAL A 499 5.31 -23.23 4.74
N GLY A 500 4.38 -22.28 4.75
CA GLY A 500 2.98 -22.55 4.43
C GLY A 500 2.78 -23.09 3.01
N PHE A 501 3.42 -22.44 2.02
CA PHE A 501 3.38 -22.88 0.63
C PHE A 501 3.94 -24.29 0.46
N LEU A 502 5.16 -24.53 0.94
CA LEU A 502 5.84 -25.83 0.81
C LEU A 502 5.07 -26.93 1.54
N GLY A 503 4.53 -26.66 2.73
CA GLY A 503 3.68 -27.60 3.46
C GLY A 503 2.47 -28.04 2.63
N THR A 504 1.80 -27.08 1.99
CA THR A 504 0.65 -27.36 1.11
C THR A 504 1.06 -28.14 -0.16
N VAL A 505 2.21 -27.80 -0.75
CA VAL A 505 2.78 -28.55 -1.89
C VAL A 505 3.06 -30.00 -1.51
N ALA A 506 3.71 -30.23 -0.38
CA ALA A 506 4.12 -31.57 0.05
C ALA A 506 2.94 -32.54 0.21
N LEU A 507 1.76 -32.01 0.58
CA LEU A 507 0.52 -32.79 0.71
C LEU A 507 0.01 -33.32 -0.64
N HIS A 508 0.22 -32.57 -1.73
CA HIS A 508 -0.46 -32.79 -3.00
C HIS A 508 0.48 -33.11 -4.19
N ILE A 509 1.78 -32.87 -4.07
CA ILE A 509 2.77 -33.01 -5.16
C ILE A 509 2.88 -34.45 -5.70
N ASN A 510 2.49 -35.46 -4.90
CA ASN A 510 2.58 -36.89 -5.24
C ASN A 510 4.00 -37.33 -5.67
N ASN A 511 5.01 -36.77 -5.01
CA ASN A 511 6.42 -37.08 -5.24
C ASN A 511 7.10 -37.27 -3.88
N ILE A 512 7.48 -38.52 -3.58
CA ILE A 512 8.04 -38.92 -2.28
C ILE A 512 9.33 -38.14 -1.97
N GLU A 513 10.20 -37.90 -2.97
CA GLU A 513 11.47 -37.20 -2.75
C GLU A 513 11.28 -35.73 -2.43
N VAL A 514 10.35 -35.08 -3.14
CA VAL A 514 10.00 -33.68 -2.88
C VAL A 514 9.34 -33.55 -1.51
N THR A 515 8.39 -34.43 -1.18
CA THR A 515 7.77 -34.48 0.16
C THR A 515 8.80 -34.72 1.25
N ARG A 516 9.81 -35.58 1.03
CA ARG A 516 10.91 -35.81 1.97
C ARG A 516 11.74 -34.56 2.19
N THR A 517 12.14 -33.91 1.10
CA THR A 517 12.94 -32.67 1.15
C THR A 517 12.20 -31.60 1.95
N ILE A 518 10.93 -31.35 1.63
CA ILE A 518 10.12 -30.33 2.30
C ILE A 518 9.95 -30.67 3.78
N SER A 519 9.48 -31.88 4.10
CA SER A 519 9.21 -32.26 5.49
C SER A 519 10.46 -32.28 6.37
N SER A 520 11.61 -32.66 5.81
CA SER A 520 12.91 -32.57 6.50
C SER A 520 13.30 -31.11 6.78
N PHE A 521 13.07 -30.21 5.81
CA PHE A 521 13.29 -28.78 5.98
C PHE A 521 12.40 -28.18 7.07
N LEU A 522 11.11 -28.50 7.09
CA LEU A 522 10.16 -28.03 8.12
C LEU A 522 10.58 -28.45 9.55
N LEU A 523 11.00 -29.71 9.71
CA LEU A 523 11.54 -30.18 10.98
C LEU A 523 12.84 -29.47 11.35
N ALA A 524 13.76 -29.29 10.41
CA ALA A 524 15.03 -28.59 10.66
C ALA A 524 14.81 -27.15 11.14
N LEU A 525 13.91 -26.40 10.48
CA LEU A 525 13.51 -25.05 10.92
C LEU A 525 12.95 -25.04 12.34
N THR A 526 12.12 -26.02 12.66
CA THR A 526 11.52 -26.15 13.99
C THR A 526 12.60 -26.30 15.06
N TYR A 527 13.59 -27.18 14.85
CA TYR A 527 14.72 -27.35 15.77
C TYR A 527 15.59 -26.10 15.88
N GLU A 528 15.87 -25.44 14.75
CA GLU A 528 16.70 -24.24 14.70
C GLU A 528 16.11 -23.11 15.55
N PHE A 529 14.83 -22.78 15.31
CA PHE A 529 14.19 -21.66 15.99
C PHE A 529 13.80 -21.97 17.43
N ILE A 530 13.40 -23.20 17.75
CA ILE A 530 13.02 -23.55 19.12
C ILE A 530 14.22 -23.54 20.07
N GLY A 531 15.43 -23.78 19.55
CA GLY A 531 16.68 -23.65 20.28
C GLY A 531 17.11 -22.20 20.56
N ASN A 532 16.43 -21.20 19.99
CA ASN A 532 16.80 -19.80 20.16
C ASN A 532 16.46 -19.28 21.58
N LYS A 533 17.49 -18.87 22.32
CA LYS A 533 17.35 -18.33 23.69
C LYS A 533 16.48 -17.07 23.78
N ASN A 534 16.34 -16.32 22.69
CA ASN A 534 15.56 -15.08 22.63
C ASN A 534 14.18 -15.25 21.96
N LEU A 535 13.73 -16.48 21.73
CA LEU A 535 12.49 -16.80 21.00
C LEU A 535 11.25 -16.03 21.49
N LYS A 536 11.12 -15.81 22.80
CA LYS A 536 9.99 -15.07 23.40
C LYS A 536 9.78 -13.64 22.85
N ASN A 537 10.83 -13.05 22.26
CA ASN A 537 10.78 -11.72 21.66
C ASN A 537 10.64 -11.75 20.13
N ASN A 538 10.67 -12.93 19.50
CA ASN A 538 10.66 -13.11 18.05
C ASN A 538 9.38 -13.81 17.59
N ILE A 539 8.30 -13.05 17.42
CA ILE A 539 6.97 -13.57 17.07
C ILE A 539 7.01 -14.36 15.76
N ASN A 540 7.67 -13.85 14.72
CA ASN A 540 7.77 -14.52 13.42
C ASN A 540 8.43 -15.91 13.53
N GLN A 541 9.43 -16.07 14.41
CA GLN A 541 10.06 -17.38 14.63
C GLN A 541 9.10 -18.36 15.31
N ILE A 542 8.27 -17.87 16.24
CA ILE A 542 7.21 -18.68 16.85
C ILE A 542 6.20 -19.10 15.79
N ASP A 543 5.72 -18.17 14.95
CA ASP A 543 4.77 -18.49 13.87
C ASP A 543 5.34 -19.52 12.88
N ILE A 544 6.61 -19.42 12.51
CA ILE A 544 7.28 -20.40 11.64
C ILE A 544 7.28 -21.79 12.28
N ILE A 545 7.58 -21.89 13.58
CA ILE A 545 7.52 -23.18 14.32
C ILE A 545 6.10 -23.75 14.28
N LEU A 546 5.09 -22.93 14.59
CA LEU A 546 3.70 -23.37 14.63
C LEU A 546 3.22 -23.85 13.26
N GLU A 547 3.51 -23.09 12.20
CA GLU A 547 3.13 -23.43 10.84
C GLU A 547 3.85 -24.68 10.32
N SER A 548 5.14 -24.83 10.67
CA SER A 548 5.92 -26.03 10.32
C SER A 548 5.32 -27.28 10.97
N LEU A 549 4.94 -27.21 12.25
CA LEU A 549 4.34 -28.32 12.96
C LEU A 549 2.95 -28.67 12.42
N ASN A 550 2.09 -27.67 12.17
CA ASN A 550 0.78 -27.90 11.56
C ASN A 550 0.92 -28.56 10.18
N SER A 551 1.86 -28.09 9.35
CA SER A 551 2.16 -28.71 8.05
C SER A 551 2.60 -30.17 8.19
N ILE A 552 3.41 -30.51 9.21
CA ILE A 552 3.81 -31.90 9.47
C ILE A 552 2.61 -32.78 9.86
N TYR A 553 1.66 -32.23 10.63
CA TYR A 553 0.43 -32.96 10.97
C TYR A 553 -0.41 -33.26 9.73
N ASP A 554 -0.55 -32.26 8.85
CA ASP A 554 -1.34 -32.38 7.62
C ASP A 554 -0.71 -33.37 6.64
N ILE A 555 0.61 -33.27 6.42
CA ILE A 555 1.34 -34.17 5.53
C ILE A 555 1.21 -35.62 6.03
N PHE A 556 1.48 -35.89 7.31
CA PHE A 556 1.55 -37.28 7.83
C PHE A 556 0.29 -37.71 8.61
N GLY A 557 -0.85 -37.10 8.31
CA GLY A 557 -2.13 -37.34 8.98
C GLY A 557 -2.71 -38.75 8.80
N ASP A 558 -2.35 -39.46 7.72
CA ASP A 558 -2.91 -40.77 7.38
C ASP A 558 -1.81 -41.75 6.92
N LYS A 559 -1.74 -42.94 7.55
CA LYS A 559 -0.86 -44.04 7.11
C LYS A 559 -1.07 -44.52 5.68
N SER A 560 -2.23 -44.24 5.08
CA SER A 560 -2.58 -44.69 3.74
C SER A 560 -1.79 -43.97 2.64
N TYR A 561 -1.19 -42.81 2.97
CA TYR A 561 -0.37 -42.06 2.03
C TYR A 561 0.93 -42.78 1.68
N SER A 562 1.28 -42.76 0.40
CA SER A 562 2.43 -43.48 -0.17
C SER A 562 3.77 -43.08 0.45
N TYR A 563 3.88 -41.84 0.92
CA TYR A 563 5.08 -41.28 1.51
C TYR A 563 5.16 -41.45 3.05
N ASP A 564 4.10 -41.88 3.73
CA ASP A 564 4.10 -41.96 5.20
C ASP A 564 5.10 -43.01 5.72
N TYR A 565 5.05 -44.22 5.17
CA TYR A 565 6.01 -45.25 5.58
C TYR A 565 7.45 -44.91 5.17
N GLU A 566 7.62 -44.42 3.93
CA GLU A 566 8.96 -44.16 3.36
C GLU A 566 9.70 -43.01 4.03
N ILE A 567 8.97 -42.06 4.63
CA ILE A 567 9.55 -40.88 5.26
C ILE A 567 9.31 -40.93 6.77
N PHE A 568 8.05 -40.83 7.22
CA PHE A 568 7.73 -40.68 8.65
C PHE A 568 8.23 -41.86 9.48
N VAL A 569 8.01 -43.09 8.99
CA VAL A 569 8.40 -44.31 9.72
C VAL A 569 9.90 -44.60 9.57
N LYS A 570 10.42 -44.68 8.33
CA LYS A 570 11.83 -45.03 8.10
C LYS A 570 12.82 -44.00 8.64
N GLU A 571 12.46 -42.72 8.65
CA GLU A 571 13.33 -41.63 9.12
C GLU A 571 13.04 -41.21 10.57
N ASP A 572 12.25 -42.00 11.29
CA ASP A 572 11.97 -41.88 12.72
C ASP A 572 11.46 -40.49 13.13
N TYR A 573 10.47 -39.98 12.40
CA TYR A 573 9.89 -38.65 12.69
C TYR A 573 9.16 -38.63 14.03
N ILE A 574 8.61 -39.77 14.46
CA ILE A 574 7.94 -39.89 15.75
C ILE A 574 8.87 -39.52 16.91
N SER A 575 10.10 -40.06 16.93
CA SER A 575 11.07 -39.77 18.00
C SER A 575 11.52 -38.30 17.97
N LYS A 576 11.67 -37.73 16.77
CA LYS A 576 11.98 -36.29 16.59
C LYS A 576 10.87 -35.43 17.21
N LEU A 577 9.61 -35.69 16.88
CA LEU A 577 8.47 -34.95 17.44
C LEU A 577 8.35 -35.11 18.97
N GLU A 578 8.64 -36.30 19.50
CA GLU A 578 8.68 -36.52 20.96
C GLU A 578 9.73 -35.67 21.66
N SER A 579 10.92 -35.51 21.06
CA SER A 579 11.96 -34.64 21.63
C SER A 579 11.61 -33.14 21.56
N LEU A 580 10.80 -32.72 20.59
CA LEU A 580 10.34 -31.33 20.47
C LEU A 580 9.24 -30.99 21.47
N TYR A 581 8.41 -31.96 21.88
CA TYR A 581 7.24 -31.73 22.72
C TYR A 581 7.50 -30.91 24.01
N PRO A 582 8.54 -31.20 24.83
CA PRO A 582 8.83 -30.42 26.03
C PRO A 582 9.19 -28.96 25.75
N GLU A 583 9.91 -28.71 24.65
CA GLU A 583 10.34 -27.38 24.24
C GLU A 583 9.19 -26.57 23.64
N VAL A 584 8.33 -27.20 22.82
CA VAL A 584 7.10 -26.57 22.29
C VAL A 584 6.17 -26.15 23.43
N LYS A 585 6.02 -27.02 24.44
CA LYS A 585 5.26 -26.70 25.67
C LYS A 585 5.84 -25.50 26.41
N ARG A 586 7.17 -25.39 26.48
CA ARG A 586 7.85 -24.25 27.13
C ARG A 586 7.61 -22.98 26.33
N MET A 587 7.80 -23.02 25.02
CA MET A 587 7.55 -21.91 24.09
C MET A 587 6.13 -21.38 24.25
N TYR A 588 5.11 -22.24 24.10
CA TYR A 588 3.70 -21.85 24.26
C TYR A 588 3.47 -21.11 25.58
N LYS A 589 4.01 -21.61 26.71
CA LYS A 589 3.82 -21.01 28.03
C LYS A 589 4.40 -19.59 28.13
N THR A 590 5.48 -19.30 27.41
CA THR A 590 6.15 -17.99 27.45
C THR A 590 5.45 -16.90 26.66
N ILE A 591 4.52 -17.25 25.75
CA ILE A 591 3.76 -16.27 24.97
C ILE A 591 2.82 -15.50 25.92
N ASP A 592 2.93 -14.17 25.90
CA ASP A 592 2.06 -13.27 26.65
C ASP A 592 0.67 -13.18 26.00
N LYS A 593 -0.34 -13.71 26.69
CA LYS A 593 -1.74 -13.71 26.22
C LYS A 593 -2.34 -12.31 26.11
N ASN A 594 -1.85 -11.34 26.87
CA ASN A 594 -2.38 -9.97 26.87
C ASN A 594 -1.85 -9.20 25.67
N LYS A 595 -0.61 -9.50 25.25
CA LYS A 595 0.04 -8.86 24.10
C LYS A 595 -0.27 -9.59 22.78
N HIS A 596 -0.31 -10.92 22.80
CA HIS A 596 -0.41 -11.77 21.61
C HIS A 596 -1.48 -12.85 21.77
N ARG A 597 -2.74 -12.43 22.00
CA ARG A 597 -3.87 -13.35 22.26
C ARG A 597 -4.06 -14.39 21.15
N HIS A 598 -4.06 -13.97 19.89
CA HIS A 598 -4.26 -14.88 18.74
C HIS A 598 -3.13 -15.91 18.63
N LEU A 599 -1.87 -15.45 18.69
CA LEU A 599 -0.70 -16.33 18.69
C LEU A 599 -0.72 -17.33 19.85
N LYS A 600 -1.19 -16.90 21.04
CA LYS A 600 -1.31 -17.77 22.20
C LYS A 600 -2.29 -18.92 21.95
N LEU A 601 -3.45 -18.62 21.36
CA LEU A 601 -4.46 -19.61 21.01
C LEU A 601 -3.93 -20.58 19.95
N LYS A 602 -3.35 -20.06 18.86
CA LYS A 602 -2.70 -20.88 17.82
C LYS A 602 -1.63 -21.80 18.42
N ALA A 603 -0.78 -21.27 19.30
CA ALA A 603 0.28 -22.05 19.94
C ALA A 603 -0.26 -23.12 20.91
N GLU A 604 -1.34 -22.82 21.63
CA GLU A 604 -2.00 -23.78 22.51
C GLU A 604 -2.61 -24.94 21.71
N GLU A 605 -3.31 -24.61 20.62
CA GLU A 605 -3.89 -25.60 19.71
C GLU A 605 -2.80 -26.48 19.09
N THR A 606 -1.76 -25.90 18.48
CA THR A 606 -0.65 -26.66 17.88
C THR A 606 0.06 -27.55 18.90
N TYR A 607 0.24 -27.09 20.14
CA TYR A 607 0.82 -27.90 21.22
C TYR A 607 -0.08 -29.08 21.61
N ILE A 608 -1.39 -28.85 21.76
CA ILE A 608 -2.35 -29.92 22.07
C ILE A 608 -2.39 -30.93 20.92
N ASN A 609 -2.38 -30.46 19.68
CA ASN A 609 -2.38 -31.29 18.49
C ASN A 609 -1.08 -32.08 18.37
N LEU A 610 0.08 -31.56 18.78
CA LEU A 610 1.33 -32.32 18.85
C LEU A 610 1.18 -33.57 19.72
N GLU A 611 0.61 -33.40 20.93
CA GLU A 611 0.40 -34.52 21.85
C GLU A 611 -0.53 -35.58 21.26
N ARG A 612 -1.63 -35.13 20.66
CA ARG A 612 -2.65 -36.00 20.05
C ARG A 612 -2.06 -36.73 18.85
N PHE A 613 -1.32 -36.03 18.00
CA PHE A 613 -0.70 -36.56 16.81
C PHE A 613 0.34 -37.64 17.14
N ILE A 614 1.23 -37.40 18.12
CA ILE A 614 2.20 -38.40 18.59
C ILE A 614 1.48 -39.68 19.07
N LYS A 615 0.44 -39.53 19.90
CA LYS A 615 -0.35 -40.68 20.39
C LYS A 615 -1.03 -41.43 19.24
N TYR A 616 -1.65 -40.68 18.32
CA TYR A 616 -2.32 -41.22 17.15
C TYR A 616 -1.36 -42.05 16.28
N LYS A 617 -0.20 -41.49 15.90
CA LYS A 617 0.79 -42.18 15.06
C LYS A 617 1.38 -43.44 15.71
N LYS A 618 1.50 -43.45 17.04
CA LYS A 618 1.91 -44.67 17.78
C LYS A 618 0.84 -45.76 17.74
N GLN A 619 -0.42 -45.39 17.91
CA GLN A 619 -1.55 -46.32 17.86
C GLN A 619 -1.80 -46.85 16.45
N GLU A 620 -1.66 -46.01 15.43
CA GLU A 620 -1.87 -46.37 14.02
C GLU A 620 -0.95 -47.51 13.53
N ARG A 621 0.16 -47.73 14.25
CA ARG A 621 1.24 -48.69 13.98
C ARG A 621 1.34 -49.85 14.98
N GLN A 622 0.52 -49.85 16.03
CA GLN A 622 0.24 -51.04 16.85
C GLN A 622 -0.79 -51.90 16.14
#